data_AF-A0A7J3TTQ5-F1
#
_entry.id   AF-A0A7J3TTQ5-F1
#
_cell.length_a   1.000
_cell.length_b   1.000
_cell.length_c   1.000
_cell.angle_alpha   90.00
_cell.angle_beta   90.00
_cell.angle_gamma   90.00
#
_symmetry.space_group_name_H-M   'P 1'
#
loop_
_entity.id
_entity.type
_entity.pdbx_description
1 polymer ?
#
loop_
_entity_poly.entity_id
_entity_poly.type
_entity_poly.pdbx_seq_one_letter_code
_entity_poly.pdbx_strand_id
1 'polypeptide(L)'
;MNTLQIILVVIIALLGYPAGLLIAWLAYDELEPGRKWFKLIILACVLAIILSLILARGEALFFLVMSFVFIALVALASLVKSQTKNKK
;
A
#
# COMPACT_ATOMS: atom_id res chain seq x y z
N MET A 1 -7.27 -12.67 -17.84
CA MET A 1 -7.60 -11.27 -17.53
C MET A 1 -7.63 -10.51 -18.83
N ASN A 2 -8.74 -9.83 -19.10
CA ASN A 2 -8.87 -8.99 -20.28
C ASN A 2 -8.19 -7.64 -20.02
N THR A 3 -7.80 -6.92 -21.07
CA THR A 3 -7.09 -5.64 -20.97
C THR A 3 -7.79 -4.63 -20.05
N LEU A 4 -9.13 -4.56 -20.10
CA LEU A 4 -9.94 -3.70 -19.23
C LEU A 4 -9.79 -4.03 -17.74
N GLN A 5 -9.71 -5.32 -17.39
CA GLN A 5 -9.55 -5.76 -16.00
C GLN A 5 -8.15 -5.40 -15.48
N ILE A 6 -7.13 -5.53 -16.32
CA ILE A 6 -5.75 -5.15 -15.98
C ILE A 6 -5.70 -3.65 -15.69
N ILE A 7 -6.26 -2.83 -16.57
CA ILE A 7 -6.32 -1.37 -16.40
C ILE A 7 -7.06 -1.02 -15.10
N LEU A 8 -8.21 -1.65 -14.84
CA LEU A 8 -8.99 -1.39 -13.63
C LEU A 8 -8.21 -1.71 -12.36
N VAL A 9 -7.56 -2.88 -12.30
CA VAL A 9 -6.75 -3.29 -11.13
C VAL A 9 -5.59 -2.33 -10.89
N VAL A 10 -4.93 -1.86 -11.96
CA VAL A 10 -3.85 -0.87 -11.83
C VAL A 10 -4.38 0.46 -11.31
N ILE A 11 -5.50 0.95 -11.83
CA ILE A 11 -6.13 2.18 -11.34
C ILE A 11 -6.48 2.05 -9.85
N ILE A 12 -7.12 0.95 -9.45
CA ILE A 12 -7.46 0.68 -8.05
C ILE A 12 -6.20 0.66 -7.19
N ALA A 13 -5.14 -0.03 -7.62
CA ALA A 13 -3.88 -0.08 -6.88
C ALA A 13 -3.28 1.32 -6.66
N LEU A 14 -3.27 2.17 -7.71
CA LEU A 14 -2.78 3.54 -7.64
C LEU A 14 -3.63 4.43 -6.71
N LEU A 15 -4.94 4.17 -6.62
CA LEU A 15 -5.83 4.85 -5.67
C LEU A 15 -5.50 4.54 -4.20
N GLY A 16 -4.66 3.54 -3.91
CA GLY A 16 -4.16 3.28 -2.57
C GLY A 16 -3.42 4.48 -1.97
N TYR A 17 -2.66 5.23 -2.78
CA TYR A 17 -1.95 6.41 -2.30
C TYR A 17 -2.88 7.56 -1.85
N PRO A 18 -3.83 8.05 -2.67
CA PRO A 18 -4.78 9.08 -2.22
C PRO A 18 -5.68 8.58 -1.09
N ALA A 19 -6.08 7.30 -1.08
CA ALA A 19 -6.81 6.72 0.04
C ALA A 19 -5.98 6.79 1.34
N GLY A 20 -4.70 6.43 1.29
CA GLY A 20 -3.79 6.57 2.44
C GLY A 20 -3.61 8.01 2.90
N LEU A 21 -3.54 8.98 1.98
CA LEU A 21 -3.51 10.40 2.34
C LEU A 21 -4.79 10.86 3.05
N LEU A 22 -5.97 10.42 2.58
CA LEU A 22 -7.24 10.72 3.22
C LEU A 22 -7.32 10.14 4.63
N ILE A 23 -6.93 8.88 4.79
CA ILE A 23 -6.87 8.22 6.10
C ILE A 23 -5.90 8.95 7.03
N ALA A 24 -4.72 9.31 6.53
CA ALA A 24 -3.72 10.04 7.30
C ALA A 24 -4.20 11.44 7.71
N TRP A 25 -5.04 12.08 6.89
CA TRP A 25 -5.62 13.36 7.24
C TRP A 25 -6.68 13.23 8.34
N LEU A 26 -7.53 12.20 8.28
CA LEU A 26 -8.55 11.91 9.29
C LEU A 26 -7.96 11.43 10.62
N ALA A 27 -6.91 10.62 10.58
CA ALA A 27 -6.25 10.02 11.74
C ALA A 27 -4.94 10.73 12.11
N TYR A 28 -4.86 12.05 11.91
CA TYR A 28 -3.61 12.81 11.98
C TYR A 28 -2.87 12.69 13.34
N ASP A 29 -3.61 12.61 14.43
CA ASP A 29 -3.03 12.51 15.77
C ASP A 29 -2.47 11.11 16.07
N GLU A 30 -3.08 10.07 15.51
CA GLU A 30 -2.68 8.67 15.65
C GLU A 30 -1.50 8.25 14.73
N LEU A 31 -1.12 9.11 13.79
CA LEU A 31 -0.04 8.85 12.83
C LEU A 31 1.36 8.72 13.47
N GLU A 32 1.60 9.39 14.60
CA GLU A 32 2.88 9.34 15.31
C GLU A 32 3.11 7.99 16.00
N PRO A 33 2.22 7.52 16.89
CA PRO A 33 2.37 6.18 17.47
C PRO A 33 2.31 5.08 16.39
N GLY A 34 1.52 5.28 15.33
CA GLY A 34 1.39 4.35 14.20
C GLY A 34 2.64 4.22 13.31
N ARG A 35 3.62 5.13 13.39
CA ARG A 35 4.75 5.21 12.44
C ARG A 35 5.54 3.91 12.33
N LYS A 36 5.82 3.25 13.46
CA LYS A 36 6.57 1.98 13.48
C LYS A 36 5.79 0.87 12.76
N TRP A 37 4.48 0.84 12.96
CA TRP A 37 3.59 -0.13 12.32
C TRP A 37 3.49 0.08 10.81
N PHE A 38 3.40 1.32 10.32
CA PHE A 38 3.41 1.56 8.87
C PHE A 38 4.68 1.06 8.19
N LYS A 39 5.85 1.24 8.83
CA LYS A 39 7.12 0.68 8.31
C LYS A 39 7.09 -0.85 8.29
N LEU A 40 6.58 -1.48 9.35
CA LEU A 40 6.44 -2.95 9.40
C LEU A 40 5.47 -3.47 8.35
N ILE A 41 4.35 -2.79 8.11
CA ILE A 41 3.38 -3.15 7.07
C ILE A 41 4.03 -3.07 5.70
N ILE A 42 4.77 -2.01 5.40
CA ILE A 42 5.48 -1.88 4.11
C ILE A 42 6.50 -3.01 3.96
N LEU A 43 7.29 -3.30 5.00
CA LEU A 43 8.25 -4.40 4.97
C LEU A 43 7.56 -5.76 4.74
N ALA A 44 6.45 -6.02 5.43
CA ALA A 44 5.65 -7.23 5.26
C ALA A 44 5.07 -7.33 3.83
N CYS A 45 4.62 -6.21 3.25
CA CYS A 45 4.15 -6.18 1.86
C CYS A 45 5.28 -6.51 0.87
N VAL A 46 6.49 -5.99 1.08
CA VAL A 46 7.65 -6.31 0.24
C VAL A 46 7.97 -7.81 0.31
N LEU A 47 8.00 -8.39 1.52
CA LEU A 47 8.21 -9.82 1.70
C LEU A 47 7.09 -10.64 1.05
N ALA A 48 5.83 -10.21 1.23
CA ALA A 48 4.70 -10.88 0.63
C ALA A 48 4.78 -10.86 -0.90
N ILE A 49 5.13 -9.72 -1.53
CA ILE A 49 5.34 -9.63 -2.98
C ILE A 49 6.43 -10.62 -3.44
N ILE A 50 7.55 -10.72 -2.72
CA ILE A 50 8.62 -11.67 -3.04
C ILE A 50 8.13 -13.12 -2.95
N LEU A 51 7.42 -13.47 -1.87
CA LEU A 51 6.84 -14.81 -1.70
C LEU A 51 5.79 -15.12 -2.78
N SER A 52 5.03 -14.12 -3.20
CA SER A 52 3.99 -14.24 -4.23
C SER A 52 4.58 -14.61 -5.57
N LEU A 53 5.72 -14.02 -5.93
CA LEU A 53 6.45 -14.32 -7.17
C LEU A 53 6.91 -15.79 -7.25
N ILE A 54 7.09 -16.44 -6.10
CA ILE A 54 7.51 -17.85 -6.02
C ILE A 54 6.30 -18.79 -5.98
N LEU A 55 5.27 -18.43 -5.22
CA LEU A 55 4.14 -19.31 -4.88
C LEU A 55 2.96 -19.21 -5.84
N ALA A 56 2.73 -18.07 -6.48
CA ALA A 56 1.58 -17.81 -7.34
C ALA A 56 1.97 -17.74 -8.82
N ARG A 57 1.02 -18.07 -9.71
CA ARG A 57 1.21 -17.97 -11.17
C ARG A 57 0.00 -17.35 -11.86
N GLY A 58 0.23 -16.80 -13.05
CA GLY A 58 -0.82 -16.26 -13.91
C GLY A 58 -1.58 -15.09 -13.29
N GLU A 59 -2.91 -15.12 -13.40
CA GLU A 59 -3.79 -14.03 -12.96
C GLU A 59 -3.77 -13.84 -11.44
N ALA A 60 -3.65 -14.94 -10.68
CA ALA A 60 -3.58 -14.91 -9.23
C ALA A 60 -2.33 -14.15 -8.74
N LEU A 61 -1.19 -14.35 -9.41
CA LEU A 61 0.04 -13.62 -9.10
C LEU A 61 -0.16 -12.11 -9.26
N PHE A 62 -0.69 -11.69 -10.41
CA PHE A 62 -0.89 -10.28 -10.72
C PHE A 62 -1.81 -9.61 -9.69
N PHE A 63 -2.95 -10.24 -9.39
CA PHE A 63 -3.92 -9.71 -8.44
C PHE A 63 -3.33 -9.57 -7.03
N LEU A 64 -2.59 -10.58 -6.59
CA LEU A 64 -2.02 -10.64 -5.26
C LEU A 64 -0.88 -9.62 -5.09
N VAL A 65 0.00 -9.47 -6.09
CA VAL A 65 1.02 -8.40 -6.13
C VAL A 65 0.36 -7.02 -6.09
N MET A 66 -0.66 -6.78 -6.92
CA MET A 66 -1.34 -5.48 -6.96
C MET A 66 -2.07 -5.14 -5.66
N SER A 67 -2.60 -6.16 -4.96
CA SER A 67 -3.20 -6.00 -3.63
C SER A 67 -2.18 -5.57 -2.58
N PHE A 68 -1.00 -6.20 -2.56
CA PHE A 68 0.08 -5.77 -1.67
C PHE A 68 0.66 -4.41 -2.03
N VAL A 69 0.72 -4.07 -3.32
CA VAL A 69 1.11 -2.73 -3.78
C VAL A 69 0.10 -1.68 -3.29
N PHE A 70 -1.20 -1.94 -3.38
CA PHE A 70 -2.24 -1.05 -2.85
C PHE A 70 -2.04 -0.79 -1.35
N ILE A 71 -1.89 -1.84 -0.55
CA ILE A 71 -1.69 -1.73 0.90
C ILE A 71 -0.39 -0.98 1.21
N ALA A 72 0.69 -1.29 0.50
CA ALA A 72 1.97 -0.60 0.66
C ALA A 72 1.86 0.89 0.33
N LEU A 73 1.13 1.27 -0.72
CA LEU A 73 0.89 2.67 -1.07
C LEU A 73 0.06 3.41 -0.02
N VAL A 74 -0.98 2.77 0.52
CA VAL A 74 -1.78 3.31 1.64
C VAL A 74 -0.87 3.58 2.85
N ALA A 75 -0.08 2.58 3.25
CA ALA A 75 0.82 2.69 4.39
C ALA A 75 1.94 3.73 4.15
N LEU A 76 2.46 3.82 2.92
CA LEU A 76 3.48 4.78 2.53
C LEU A 76 2.95 6.22 2.61
N ALA A 77 1.76 6.49 2.08
CA ALA A 77 1.13 7.81 2.18
C ALA A 77 0.97 8.25 3.65
N SER A 78 0.48 7.36 4.50
CA SER A 78 0.35 7.59 5.94
C SER A 78 1.70 7.85 6.61
N LEU A 79 2.74 7.09 6.23
CA LEU A 79 4.08 7.26 6.75
C LEU A 79 4.70 8.61 6.36
N VAL A 80 4.55 9.01 5.09
CA VAL A 80 5.05 10.31 4.58
C VAL A 80 4.37 11.47 5.31
N LYS A 81 3.05 11.37 5.54
CA LYS A 81 2.31 12.39 6.30
C LYS A 81 2.76 12.45 7.76
N SER A 82 2.95 11.29 8.40
CA SER A 82 3.50 11.18 9.76
C SER A 82 4.87 11.85 9.88
N GLN A 83 5.76 11.67 8.88
CA GLN A 83 7.09 12.31 8.85
C GLN A 83 7.04 13.82 8.73
N THR A 84 6.05 14.34 8.00
CA THR A 84 5.87 15.79 7.86
C THR A 84 5.44 16.44 9.18
N LYS A 85 4.62 15.76 9.99
CA LYS A 85 4.20 16.24 11.33
C LYS A 85 5.39 16.48 12.26
N ASN A 86 6.33 15.55 12.31
CA ASN A 86 7.47 15.58 13.24
C ASN A 86 8.58 16.58 12.84
N LYS A 87 8.53 17.12 11.61
CA LYS A 87 9.45 18.17 11.13
C LYS A 87 8.94 19.60 11.40
N LYS A 88 7.69 19.75 11.84
CA LYS A 88 7.11 21.03 12.28
C LYS A 88 7.16 21.13 13.79
#